data_AF-A0A6G6K3C1-F1
#
_entry.id   AF-A0A6G6K3C1-F1
#
_cell.length_a   1.000
_cell.length_b   1.000
_cell.length_c   1.000
_cell.angle_alpha   90.00
_cell.angle_beta   90.00
_cell.angle_gamma   90.00
#
_symmetry.space_group_name_H-M   'P 1'
#
loop_
_entity.id
_entity.type
_entity.pdbx_description
1 polymer ?
#
loop_
_entity_poly.entity_id
_entity_poly.type
_entity_poly.pdbx_seq_one_letter_code
_entity_poly.pdbx_strand_id
1 'polypeptide(L)'
;MSHRTKLIIAAIFLVLIAIPAAYVIRTWHPTNPLRFRFSEVHPEADLKKGIRKITVTVENASDAPVQLYGASIEVPNSKGRAPERAGFCGPWSHSSIGGASRPVRFVVVPARGTTRITAELRTEYMTDGKSGRLQVTYHWMSVTKSKSAGLFKWIHGGSPQWLRSLSPDFKIKPDIAPLEGVAE
;
A
#
# COMPACT_ATOMS: atom_id res chain seq x y z
N MET A 1 15.27 23.35 -43.16
CA MET A 1 15.29 23.73 -41.73
C MET A 1 16.73 23.95 -41.28
N SER A 2 17.02 25.07 -40.60
CA SER A 2 18.35 25.34 -40.06
C SER A 2 18.72 24.31 -38.98
N HIS A 3 20.01 23.95 -38.89
CA HIS A 3 20.55 23.10 -37.81
C HIS A 3 20.20 23.65 -36.42
N ARG A 4 20.10 24.98 -36.29
CA ARG A 4 19.73 25.66 -35.03
C ARG A 4 18.30 25.33 -34.59
N THR A 5 17.35 25.32 -35.52
CA THR A 5 15.94 25.00 -35.22
C THR A 5 15.78 23.56 -34.74
N LYS A 6 16.51 22.61 -35.36
CA LYS A 6 16.48 21.21 -34.96
C LYS A 6 16.97 21.01 -33.51
N LEU A 7 18.05 21.70 -33.12
CA LEU A 7 18.58 21.65 -31.76
C LEU A 7 17.61 22.21 -30.72
N ILE A 8 16.96 23.35 -31.02
CA ILE A 8 15.98 23.96 -30.12
C ILE A 8 14.80 23.00 -29.92
N ILE A 9 14.27 22.43 -31.00
CA ILE A 9 13.16 21.47 -30.92
C ILE A 9 13.57 20.24 -30.09
N ALA A 10 14.76 19.67 -30.34
CA ALA A 10 15.26 18.53 -29.59
C ALA A 10 15.42 18.85 -28.08
N ALA A 11 15.94 20.03 -27.74
CA ALA A 11 16.08 20.47 -26.35
C ALA A 11 14.71 20.58 -25.65
N ILE A 12 13.71 21.14 -26.33
CA ILE A 12 12.34 21.25 -25.79
C ILE A 12 11.77 19.85 -25.52
N PHE A 13 11.88 18.92 -26.48
CA PHE A 13 11.40 17.55 -26.28
C PHE A 13 12.11 16.85 -25.12
N LEU A 14 13.42 17.04 -24.98
CA LEU A 14 14.19 16.45 -23.89
C LEU A 14 13.70 16.98 -22.52
N VAL A 15 13.47 18.28 -22.39
CA VAL A 15 12.91 18.88 -21.17
C VAL A 15 11.50 18.34 -20.88
N LEU A 16 10.66 18.24 -21.91
CA LEU A 16 9.30 17.72 -21.77
C LEU A 16 9.28 16.24 -21.35
N ILE A 17 10.28 15.45 -21.71
CA ILE A 17 10.42 14.04 -21.28
C ILE A 17 11.07 13.93 -19.88
N ALA A 18 12.01 14.82 -19.56
CA ALA A 18 12.73 14.80 -18.30
C ALA A 18 11.79 15.01 -17.10
N ILE A 19 10.78 15.89 -17.22
CA ILE A 19 9.81 16.18 -16.16
C ILE A 19 9.01 14.92 -15.74
N PRO A 20 8.29 14.22 -16.65
CA PRO A 20 7.56 13.01 -16.29
C PRO A 20 8.50 11.88 -15.87
N ALA A 21 9.69 11.77 -16.46
CA ALA A 21 10.68 10.78 -16.02
C ALA A 21 11.11 11.01 -14.57
N ALA A 22 11.42 12.25 -14.19
CA ALA A 22 11.75 12.62 -12.81
C ALA A 22 10.58 12.35 -11.85
N TYR A 23 9.35 12.65 -12.26
CA TYR A 23 8.15 12.34 -11.47
C TYR A 23 8.00 10.82 -11.24
N VAL A 24 8.17 10.02 -12.29
CA VAL A 24 8.09 8.55 -12.20
C VAL A 24 9.16 8.05 -11.23
N ILE A 25 10.42 8.49 -11.38
CA ILE A 25 11.53 8.09 -10.51
C ILE A 25 11.22 8.41 -9.04
N ARG A 26 10.76 9.63 -8.75
CA ARG A 26 10.46 10.06 -7.36
C ARG A 26 9.29 9.28 -6.74
N THR A 27 8.29 8.92 -7.54
CA THR A 27 7.07 8.25 -7.04
C THR A 27 7.09 6.73 -7.17
N TRP A 28 8.16 6.16 -7.74
CA TRP A 28 8.24 4.73 -8.04
C TRP A 28 8.27 3.86 -6.79
N HIS A 29 9.08 4.24 -5.81
CA HIS A 29 9.34 3.46 -4.60
C HIS A 29 9.59 4.36 -3.40
N PRO A 30 8.57 5.07 -2.87
CA PRO A 30 8.74 5.79 -1.62
C PRO A 30 9.19 4.83 -0.51
N THR A 31 10.16 5.26 0.30
CA THR A 31 10.70 4.48 1.42
C THR A 31 9.74 4.55 2.60
N ASN A 32 9.28 3.40 3.11
CA ASN A 32 8.38 3.26 4.26
C ASN A 32 7.20 4.26 4.23
N PRO A 33 6.34 4.20 3.20
CA PRO A 33 5.34 5.24 2.98
C PRO A 33 4.21 5.23 3.99
N LEU A 34 3.93 4.10 4.66
CA LEU A 34 2.74 3.94 5.48
C LEU A 34 3.08 3.86 6.97
N ARG A 35 2.29 4.57 7.77
CA ARG A 35 2.25 4.46 9.23
C ARG A 35 0.89 3.96 9.65
N PHE A 36 0.86 3.08 10.64
CA PHE A 36 -0.36 2.46 11.13
C PHE A 36 -0.59 2.89 12.57
N ARG A 37 -1.76 3.42 12.86
CA ARG A 37 -2.16 3.86 14.21
C ARG A 37 -3.41 3.14 14.66
N PHE A 38 -3.36 2.54 15.84
CA PHE A 38 -4.56 2.08 16.52
C PHE A 38 -5.44 3.29 16.83
N SER A 39 -6.74 3.25 16.53
CA SER A 39 -7.63 4.42 16.71
C SER A 39 -8.83 4.12 17.61
N GLU A 40 -9.59 3.07 17.31
CA GLU A 40 -10.84 2.80 18.02
C GLU A 40 -11.10 1.30 18.11
N VAL A 41 -11.76 0.87 19.18
CA VAL A 41 -12.28 -0.49 19.34
C VAL A 41 -13.78 -0.43 19.12
N HIS A 42 -14.29 -1.21 18.17
CA HIS A 42 -15.74 -1.25 17.98
C HIS A 42 -16.39 -1.96 19.18
N PRO A 43 -17.40 -1.33 19.85
CA PRO A 43 -18.03 -1.89 21.04
C PRO A 43 -18.89 -3.12 20.73
N GLU A 44 -19.33 -3.27 19.48
CA GLU A 44 -20.22 -4.32 19.03
C GLU A 44 -19.51 -5.28 18.08
N ALA A 45 -19.67 -6.58 18.36
CA ALA A 45 -19.05 -7.74 17.72
C ALA A 45 -17.66 -8.11 18.26
N ASP A 46 -17.64 -8.72 19.44
CA ASP A 46 -16.85 -9.96 19.55
C ASP A 46 -17.37 -10.88 18.45
N LEU A 47 -16.64 -10.96 17.35
CA LEU A 47 -16.90 -11.97 16.34
C LEU A 47 -16.79 -13.33 17.05
N LYS A 48 -17.61 -14.31 16.61
CA LYS A 48 -17.47 -15.69 17.08
C LYS A 48 -15.98 -16.08 17.02
N LYS A 49 -15.39 -16.49 18.16
CA LYS A 49 -14.00 -16.98 18.33
C LYS A 49 -12.90 -15.96 18.71
N GLY A 50 -13.20 -14.97 19.55
CA GLY A 50 -12.13 -14.15 20.19
C GLY A 50 -11.40 -13.21 19.22
N ILE A 51 -12.13 -12.67 18.24
CA ILE A 51 -11.65 -11.65 17.31
C ILE A 51 -12.50 -10.40 17.50
N ARG A 52 -11.84 -9.24 17.64
CA ARG A 52 -12.48 -7.93 17.72
C ARG A 52 -12.19 -7.10 16.49
N LYS A 53 -13.18 -6.32 16.06
CA LYS A 53 -12.98 -5.30 15.04
C LYS A 53 -12.40 -4.04 15.69
N ILE A 54 -11.32 -3.55 15.10
CA ILE A 54 -10.70 -2.28 15.47
C ILE A 54 -10.67 -1.37 14.26
N THR A 55 -10.59 -0.06 14.47
CA THR A 55 -10.25 0.90 13.43
C THR A 55 -8.76 1.22 13.52
N VAL A 56 -8.07 1.06 12.39
CA VAL A 56 -6.68 1.45 12.20
C VAL A 56 -6.65 2.66 11.26
N THR A 57 -6.04 3.76 11.70
CA THR A 57 -5.75 4.89 10.83
C THR A 57 -4.43 4.61 10.12
N VAL A 58 -4.46 4.62 8.79
CA VAL A 58 -3.29 4.50 7.94
C VAL A 58 -2.93 5.86 7.39
N GLU A 59 -1.73 6.33 7.72
CA GLU A 59 -1.17 7.58 7.24
C GLU A 59 -0.14 7.30 6.16
N ASN A 60 -0.23 8.00 5.03
CA ASN A 60 0.78 7.95 3.99
C ASN A 60 1.70 9.17 4.09
N ALA A 61 2.93 8.95 4.51
CA ALA A 61 3.95 9.97 4.66
C ALA A 61 4.62 10.36 3.32
N SER A 62 4.31 9.70 2.21
CA SER A 62 4.94 9.98 0.92
C SER A 62 4.17 11.02 0.09
N ASP A 63 4.84 11.59 -0.92
CA ASP A 63 4.25 12.54 -1.88
C ASP A 63 3.41 11.86 -2.96
N ALA A 64 3.34 10.53 -2.97
CA ALA A 64 2.60 9.76 -3.95
C ALA A 64 1.46 8.99 -3.28
N PRO A 65 0.27 8.89 -3.89
CA PRO A 65 -0.75 8.00 -3.38
C PRO A 65 -0.30 6.54 -3.51
N VAL A 66 -0.69 5.72 -2.53
CA VAL A 66 -0.33 4.29 -2.48
C VAL A 66 -1.57 3.42 -2.43
N GLN A 67 -1.49 2.26 -3.08
CA GLN A 67 -2.49 1.20 -3.04
C GLN A 67 -2.06 0.17 -2.00
N LEU A 68 -2.82 0.02 -0.93
CA LEU A 68 -2.64 -0.99 0.11
C LEU A 68 -3.47 -2.22 -0.25
N TYR A 69 -2.81 -3.34 -0.57
CA TYR A 69 -3.47 -4.60 -0.93
C TYR A 69 -3.87 -5.42 0.30
N GLY A 70 -3.11 -5.31 1.38
CA GLY A 70 -3.37 -5.99 2.65
C GLY A 70 -2.23 -5.83 3.64
N ALA A 71 -2.54 -6.06 4.91
CA ALA A 71 -1.64 -5.87 6.04
C ALA A 71 -1.92 -6.94 7.10
N SER A 72 -0.88 -7.67 7.49
CA SER A 72 -0.88 -8.63 8.59
C SER A 72 -0.46 -7.92 9.87
N ILE A 73 -1.24 -8.04 10.94
CA ILE A 73 -0.84 -7.52 12.26
C ILE A 73 -0.18 -8.67 13.00
N GLU A 74 1.03 -8.45 13.48
CA GLU A 74 1.94 -9.48 13.96
C GLU A 74 2.53 -9.11 15.31
N VAL A 75 2.79 -10.12 16.13
CA VAL A 75 3.58 -9.98 17.36
C VAL A 75 5.06 -10.13 16.97
N PRO A 76 5.90 -9.10 17.21
CA PRO A 76 7.34 -9.20 16.96
C PRO A 76 7.94 -10.34 17.78
N ASN A 77 8.59 -11.29 17.12
CA ASN A 77 9.20 -12.41 17.82
C ASN A 77 10.67 -12.12 18.10
N SER A 78 11.04 -12.01 19.38
CA SER A 78 12.43 -11.73 19.80
C SER A 78 13.36 -12.94 19.66
N LYS A 79 12.84 -14.16 19.45
CA LYS A 79 13.62 -15.41 19.47
C LYS A 79 13.90 -16.01 18.09
N GLY A 80 13.81 -15.20 17.02
CA GLY A 80 14.08 -15.64 15.64
C GLY A 80 13.06 -16.65 15.08
N ARG A 81 11.95 -16.88 15.78
CA ARG A 81 10.81 -17.66 15.25
C ARG A 81 9.98 -16.78 14.32
N ALA A 82 9.18 -17.42 13.47
CA ALA A 82 8.22 -16.70 12.63
C ALA A 82 7.30 -15.80 13.49
N PRO A 83 6.96 -14.59 13.02
CA PRO A 83 6.04 -13.72 13.73
C PRO A 83 4.67 -14.40 13.88
N GLU A 84 4.06 -14.26 15.06
CA GLU A 84 2.71 -14.76 15.29
C GLU A 84 1.70 -13.76 14.75
N ARG A 85 0.72 -14.26 13.97
CA ARG A 85 -0.34 -13.42 13.43
C ARG A 85 -1.36 -13.07 14.51
N ALA A 86 -1.36 -11.81 14.93
CA ALA A 86 -2.33 -11.24 15.86
C ALA A 86 -3.63 -10.84 15.17
N GLY A 87 -3.56 -10.45 13.90
CA GLY A 87 -4.71 -9.89 13.19
C GLY A 87 -4.47 -9.65 11.71
N PHE A 88 -5.41 -8.95 11.10
CA PHE A 88 -5.35 -8.61 9.68
C PHE A 88 -6.15 -7.36 9.36
N CYS A 89 -5.65 -6.62 8.38
CA CYS A 89 -6.24 -5.39 7.90
C CYS A 89 -6.15 -5.33 6.36
N GLY A 90 -7.21 -4.91 5.69
CA GLY A 90 -7.18 -4.79 4.23
C GLY A 90 -8.56 -4.55 3.62
N PRO A 91 -8.64 -4.38 2.29
CA PRO A 91 -9.85 -3.90 1.61
C PRO A 91 -11.10 -4.78 1.81
N TRP A 92 -10.94 -6.07 2.09
CA TRP A 92 -11.99 -7.03 2.43
C TRP A 92 -12.79 -6.63 3.67
N SER A 93 -12.17 -5.97 4.65
CA SER A 93 -12.88 -5.51 5.85
C SER A 93 -13.77 -4.30 5.57
N HIS A 94 -13.57 -3.62 4.45
CA HIS A 94 -14.34 -2.42 4.05
C HIS A 94 -15.61 -2.75 3.24
N SER A 95 -15.75 -4.00 2.77
CA SER A 95 -16.85 -4.43 1.88
C SER A 95 -18.25 -4.34 2.51
N SER A 96 -18.34 -4.25 3.84
CA SER A 96 -19.61 -4.24 4.57
C SER A 96 -20.31 -2.88 4.58
N ILE A 97 -19.69 -1.79 4.11
CA ILE A 97 -20.20 -0.42 4.32
C ILE A 97 -21.11 0.09 3.18
N GLY A 98 -21.26 -0.63 2.06
CA GLY A 98 -22.01 -0.04 0.93
C GLY A 98 -22.62 -0.98 -0.12
N GLY A 99 -22.80 -2.27 0.18
CA GLY A 99 -23.48 -3.20 -0.73
C GLY A 99 -22.80 -3.39 -2.11
N ALA A 100 -21.55 -2.95 -2.27
CA ALA A 100 -20.85 -3.06 -3.54
C ALA A 100 -20.54 -4.54 -3.84
N SER A 101 -21.15 -5.09 -4.90
CA SER A 101 -21.05 -6.50 -5.28
C SER A 101 -19.66 -6.93 -5.78
N ARG A 102 -18.65 -6.05 -5.78
CA ARG A 102 -17.30 -6.37 -6.25
C ARG A 102 -16.28 -6.26 -5.12
N PRO A 103 -15.48 -7.31 -4.85
CA PRO A 103 -14.45 -7.25 -3.83
C PRO A 103 -13.43 -6.17 -4.21
N VAL A 104 -13.31 -5.16 -3.35
CA VAL A 104 -12.27 -4.15 -3.48
C VAL A 104 -10.93 -4.84 -3.30
N ARG A 105 -10.01 -4.70 -4.26
CA ARG A 105 -8.70 -5.40 -4.25
C ARG A 105 -7.61 -4.65 -3.49
N PHE A 106 -7.81 -3.35 -3.25
CA PHE A 106 -6.86 -2.48 -2.55
C PHE A 106 -7.57 -1.24 -2.01
N VAL A 107 -7.03 -0.64 -0.97
CA VAL A 107 -7.43 0.69 -0.48
C VAL A 107 -6.43 1.72 -0.99
N VAL A 108 -6.90 2.86 -1.49
CA VAL A 108 -6.00 3.96 -1.88
C VAL A 108 -5.81 4.88 -0.68
N VAL A 109 -4.56 5.02 -0.22
CA VAL A 109 -4.19 6.01 0.80
C VAL A 109 -3.63 7.24 0.07
N PRO A 110 -4.26 8.42 0.18
CA PRO A 110 -3.85 9.61 -0.56
C PRO A 110 -2.44 10.06 -0.18
N ALA A 111 -1.76 10.78 -1.07
CA ALA A 111 -0.45 11.38 -0.75
C ALA A 111 -0.57 12.31 0.44
N ARG A 112 0.38 12.24 1.39
CA ARG A 112 0.39 13.06 2.62
C ARG A 112 -0.94 13.07 3.39
N GLY A 113 -1.71 11.99 3.29
CA GLY A 113 -3.05 11.92 3.85
C GLY A 113 -3.30 10.64 4.62
N THR A 114 -4.50 10.56 5.20
CA THR A 114 -4.90 9.48 6.09
C THR A 114 -6.13 8.75 5.57
N THR A 115 -6.23 7.46 5.85
CA THR A 115 -7.41 6.64 5.57
C THR A 115 -7.69 5.72 6.74
N ARG A 116 -8.93 5.65 7.19
CA ARG A 116 -9.35 4.73 8.25
C ARG A 116 -9.77 3.41 7.63
N ILE A 117 -9.26 2.31 8.18
CA ILE A 117 -9.58 0.96 7.73
C ILE A 117 -9.92 0.08 8.92
N THR A 118 -10.95 -0.76 8.77
CA THR A 118 -11.29 -1.75 9.78
C THR A 118 -10.26 -2.86 9.75
N ALA A 119 -9.81 -3.31 10.91
CA ALA A 119 -8.97 -4.49 11.08
C ALA A 119 -9.63 -5.47 12.03
N GLU A 120 -9.23 -6.73 11.92
CA GLU A 120 -9.58 -7.79 12.85
C GLU A 120 -8.36 -8.07 13.71
N LEU A 121 -8.52 -8.04 15.03
CA LEU A 121 -7.45 -8.31 16.00
C LEU A 121 -7.95 -9.34 17.01
N ARG A 122 -7.14 -10.36 17.31
CA ARG A 122 -7.50 -11.34 18.34
C ARG A 122 -7.57 -10.64 19.71
N THR A 123 -8.58 -11.00 20.51
CA THR A 123 -8.87 -10.34 21.79
C THR A 123 -7.69 -10.38 22.76
N GLU A 124 -6.90 -11.45 22.73
CA GLU A 124 -5.68 -11.61 23.55
C GLU A 124 -4.57 -10.58 23.24
N TYR A 125 -4.55 -10.00 22.03
CA TYR A 125 -3.57 -8.99 21.61
C TYR A 125 -4.08 -7.55 21.68
N MET A 126 -5.26 -7.31 22.27
CA MET A 126 -5.85 -5.97 22.35
C MET A 126 -4.99 -5.02 23.19
N THR A 127 -4.47 -5.48 24.33
CA THR A 127 -3.56 -4.70 25.18
C THR A 127 -2.26 -4.37 24.44
N ASP A 128 -1.73 -5.34 23.70
CA ASP A 128 -0.49 -5.17 22.91
C ASP A 128 -0.68 -4.14 21.79
N GLY A 129 -1.82 -4.22 21.09
CA GLY A 129 -2.19 -3.26 20.06
C GLY A 129 -2.34 -1.84 20.61
N LYS A 130 -2.95 -1.66 21.78
CA LYS A 130 -3.05 -0.35 22.45
C LYS A 130 -1.70 0.19 22.91
N SER A 131 -0.81 -0.69 23.38
CA SER A 131 0.53 -0.32 23.87
C SER A 131 1.56 -0.08 22.76
N GLY A 132 1.20 -0.31 21.49
CA GLY A 132 2.11 -0.16 20.35
C GLY A 132 3.18 -1.25 20.22
N ARG A 133 2.93 -2.43 20.82
CA ARG A 133 3.87 -3.58 20.80
C ARG A 133 3.72 -4.48 19.57
N LEU A 134 2.74 -4.22 18.72
CA LEU A 134 2.49 -4.98 17.50
C LEU A 134 3.21 -4.33 16.31
N GLN A 135 3.51 -5.15 15.31
CA GLN A 135 4.00 -4.70 14.01
C GLN A 135 2.99 -5.01 12.91
N VAL A 136 3.10 -4.31 11.80
CA VAL A 136 2.27 -4.49 10.62
C VAL A 136 3.17 -4.84 9.44
N THR A 137 2.99 -6.03 8.90
CA THR A 137 3.62 -6.48 7.65
C THR A 137 2.63 -6.24 6.51
N TYR A 138 2.93 -5.33 5.59
CA TYR A 138 1.95 -4.85 4.60
C TYR A 138 2.46 -4.89 3.16
N HIS A 139 1.53 -5.11 2.25
CA HIS A 139 1.76 -5.18 0.80
C HIS A 139 1.16 -3.96 0.14
N TRP A 140 1.99 -3.18 -0.55
CA TRP A 140 1.55 -1.96 -1.20
C TRP A 140 2.24 -1.73 -2.54
N MET A 141 1.71 -0.79 -3.31
CA MET A 141 2.33 -0.28 -4.53
C MET A 141 1.97 1.19 -4.71
N SER A 142 2.89 2.04 -5.17
CA SER A 142 2.50 3.41 -5.55
C SER A 142 1.52 3.36 -6.72
N VAL A 143 0.59 4.32 -6.78
CA VAL A 143 -0.36 4.39 -7.90
C VAL A 143 0.37 4.53 -9.23
N THR A 144 1.50 5.24 -9.27
CA THR A 144 2.37 5.35 -10.44
C THR A 144 2.84 3.97 -10.90
N LYS A 145 3.47 3.18 -10.00
CA LYS A 145 3.96 1.83 -10.33
C LYS A 145 2.83 0.89 -10.72
N SER A 146 1.66 0.99 -10.09
CA SER A 146 0.46 0.20 -10.43
C SER A 146 -0.09 0.51 -11.83
N LYS A 147 -0.17 1.80 -12.19
CA LYS A 147 -0.57 2.23 -13.55
C LYS A 147 0.43 1.75 -14.60
N SER A 148 1.73 1.87 -14.33
CA SER A 148 2.77 1.35 -15.21
C SER A 148 2.65 -0.16 -15.37
N ALA A 149 2.46 -0.91 -14.28
CA ALA A 149 2.23 -2.35 -14.33
C ALA A 149 1.00 -2.72 -15.19
N GLY A 150 -0.08 -1.95 -15.07
CA GLY A 150 -1.27 -2.09 -15.92
C GLY A 150 -0.97 -1.87 -17.40
N LEU A 151 -0.21 -0.82 -17.73
CA LEU A 151 0.21 -0.54 -19.10
C LEU A 151 1.09 -1.66 -19.67
N PHE A 152 2.10 -2.12 -18.93
CA PHE A 152 2.96 -3.22 -19.36
C PHE A 152 2.18 -4.52 -19.53
N LYS A 153 1.23 -4.81 -18.64
CA LYS A 153 0.34 -5.97 -18.77
C LYS A 153 -0.52 -5.89 -20.03
N TRP A 154 -1.07 -4.72 -20.34
CA TRP A 154 -1.84 -4.49 -21.56
C TRP A 154 -0.98 -4.69 -22.82
N ILE A 155 0.22 -4.09 -22.86
CA ILE A 155 1.19 -4.28 -23.95
C ILE A 155 1.51 -5.77 -24.09
N HIS A 156 1.84 -6.45 -23.00
CA HIS A 156 2.17 -7.87 -22.99
C HIS A 156 1.05 -8.75 -23.59
N GLY A 157 -0.21 -8.42 -23.29
CA GLY A 157 -1.38 -9.10 -23.86
C GLY A 157 -1.52 -8.96 -25.37
N GLY A 158 -1.14 -7.80 -25.92
CA GLY A 158 -1.19 -7.52 -27.37
C GLY A 158 0.10 -7.80 -28.13
N SER A 159 1.21 -8.11 -27.45
CA SER A 159 2.54 -8.18 -28.07
C SER A 159 2.92 -9.56 -28.60
N PRO A 160 3.75 -9.62 -29.66
CA PRO A 160 4.39 -10.85 -30.12
C PRO A 160 5.18 -11.55 -29.02
N GLN A 161 5.30 -12.88 -29.09
CA GLN A 161 5.93 -13.70 -28.05
C GLN A 161 7.38 -13.30 -27.73
N TRP A 162 8.14 -12.81 -28.72
CA TRP A 162 9.51 -12.35 -28.51
C TRP A 162 9.61 -11.07 -27.65
N LEU A 163 8.56 -10.23 -27.64
CA LEU A 163 8.54 -9.00 -26.84
C LEU A 163 8.04 -9.27 -25.41
N ARG A 164 7.34 -10.40 -25.19
CA ARG A 164 6.80 -10.78 -23.88
C ARG A 164 7.89 -11.00 -22.83
N SER A 165 9.06 -11.49 -23.24
CA SER A 165 10.22 -11.70 -22.37
C SER A 165 10.85 -10.39 -21.87
N LEU A 166 10.57 -9.26 -22.53
CA LEU A 166 11.09 -7.94 -22.14
C LEU A 166 10.18 -7.22 -21.13
N SER A 167 9.01 -7.77 -20.80
CA SER A 167 8.10 -7.14 -19.85
C SER A 167 8.70 -7.19 -18.43
N PRO A 168 8.87 -6.05 -17.75
CA PRO A 168 9.33 -6.06 -16.37
C PRO A 168 8.32 -6.74 -15.47
N ASP A 169 8.82 -7.51 -14.50
CA ASP A 169 8.01 -8.12 -13.45
C ASP A 169 7.87 -7.15 -12.26
N PHE A 170 6.63 -6.75 -11.96
CA PHE A 170 6.32 -5.81 -10.89
C PHE A 170 6.03 -6.58 -9.60
N LYS A 171 7.10 -7.08 -8.96
CA LYS A 171 6.96 -7.73 -7.66
C LYS A 171 6.48 -6.74 -6.59
N ILE A 172 5.46 -7.16 -5.85
CA ILE A 172 5.01 -6.51 -4.61
C ILE A 172 5.90 -7.05 -3.50
N LYS A 173 6.70 -6.19 -2.88
CA LYS A 173 7.50 -6.54 -1.71
C LYS A 173 6.73 -6.15 -0.46
N PRO A 174 6.72 -6.99 0.59
CA PRO A 174 6.19 -6.58 1.87
C PRO A 174 7.13 -5.56 2.52
N ASP A 175 6.55 -4.59 3.21
CA ASP A 175 7.24 -3.70 4.15
C ASP A 175 6.72 -3.93 5.56
N ILE A 176 7.47 -3.47 6.56
CA ILE A 176 7.14 -3.63 7.97
C ILE A 176 7.13 -2.24 8.62
N ALA A 177 6.08 -1.95 9.40
CA ALA A 177 5.97 -0.74 10.21
C ALA A 177 5.41 -1.09 11.59
N PRO A 178 5.73 -0.33 12.65
CA PRO A 178 5.07 -0.50 13.94
C PRO A 178 3.58 -0.15 13.84
N LEU A 179 2.75 -0.83 14.63
CA LEU A 179 1.40 -0.38 14.92
C LEU A 179 1.48 0.57 16.11
N GLU A 180 1.38 1.88 15.87
CA GLU A 180 1.44 2.87 16.94
C GLU A 180 0.18 2.76 17.83
N GLY A 181 0.39 2.76 19.14
CA GLY A 181 -0.67 2.72 20.14
C GLY A 181 -1.44 4.04 20.27
N VAL A 182 -2.52 4.03 21.06
CA VAL A 182 -3.21 5.26 21.46
C VAL A 182 -2.52 5.78 22.72
N ALA A 183 -1.99 7.00 22.68
CA ALA A 183 -1.56 7.68 23.90
C ALA A 183 -2.81 7.99 24.72
N GLU A 184 -2.94 7.35 25.88
CA GLU A 184 -3.98 7.68 26.88
C GLU A 184 -3.71 9.03 27.54
#